data_AF-A0A7J8R4B9-F1
#
_entry.id   AF-A0A7J8R4B9-F1
#
_cell.length_a   1.000
_cell.length_b   1.000
_cell.length_c   1.000
_cell.angle_alpha   90.00
_cell.angle_beta   90.00
_cell.angle_gamma   90.00
#
_symmetry.space_group_name_H-M   'P 1'
#
loop_
_entity.id
_entity.type
_entity.pdbx_description
1 polymer ?
#
loop_
_entity_poly.entity_id
_entity_poly.type
_entity_poly.pdbx_seq_one_letter_code
_entity_poly.pdbx_strand_id
1 'polypeptide(L)'
;MGQKKRENSNANPESSGRKCLHCAAEKTPQWRTGPMGPKTLCNACGVRYKSGRLVPEYRPAASPTFVSTKHSNSHRKVLELRRQKDLQRAQHQQFRSQTSIFGISNGGGGTDDFLIHHH
;
A
#
# COMPACT_ATOMS: atom_id res chain seq x y z
N MET A 1 -9.67 -4.31 26.28
CA MET A 1 -9.09 -5.56 25.75
C MET A 1 -7.68 -5.29 25.24
N GLY A 2 -6.69 -5.59 26.07
CA GLY A 2 -5.29 -5.17 25.92
C GLY A 2 -4.52 -5.95 24.85
N GLN A 3 -3.63 -5.24 24.17
CA GLN A 3 -2.82 -5.71 23.07
C GLN A 3 -1.83 -6.78 23.56
N LYS A 4 -2.02 -8.04 23.16
CA LYS A 4 -1.09 -9.13 23.49
C LYS A 4 0.19 -8.98 22.67
N LYS A 5 1.17 -8.27 23.23
CA LYS A 5 2.56 -8.19 22.78
C LYS A 5 3.15 -9.61 22.79
N ARG A 6 3.16 -10.28 21.65
CA ARG A 6 3.87 -11.57 21.48
C ARG A 6 5.30 -11.25 21.09
N GLU A 7 6.16 -11.09 22.09
CA GLU A 7 7.61 -11.17 21.90
C GLU A 7 7.97 -12.60 21.56
N ASN A 8 8.46 -12.85 20.34
CA ASN A 8 8.98 -14.14 19.93
C ASN A 8 10.47 -13.99 19.63
N SER A 9 11.27 -14.23 20.67
CA SER A 9 12.72 -14.27 20.67
C SER A 9 13.20 -15.52 19.92
N ASN A 10 13.50 -15.37 18.64
CA ASN A 10 14.31 -16.34 17.90
C ASN A 10 15.07 -15.57 16.81
N ALA A 11 16.04 -14.77 17.25
CA ALA A 11 16.99 -14.13 16.35
C ALA A 11 18.09 -15.15 16.04
N ASN A 12 17.95 -15.87 14.93
CA ASN A 12 19.03 -16.69 14.39
C ASN A 12 20.18 -15.75 13.95
N PRO A 13 21.43 -15.95 14.41
CA PRO A 13 22.58 -15.10 14.08
C PRO A 13 22.94 -15.08 12.58
N GLU A 14 22.37 -15.96 11.75
CA GLU A 14 22.55 -15.94 10.29
C GLU A 14 21.59 -14.98 9.55
N SER A 15 20.99 -14.02 10.26
CA SER A 15 20.06 -13.03 9.70
C SER A 15 20.63 -11.61 9.59
N SER A 16 21.92 -11.43 9.92
CA SER A 16 22.67 -10.17 9.83
C SER A 16 22.63 -9.62 8.39
N GLY A 17 21.59 -8.84 8.06
CA GLY A 17 21.40 -8.19 6.77
C GLY A 17 20.18 -8.65 5.95
N ARG A 18 19.43 -9.67 6.37
CA ARG A 18 18.21 -10.10 5.65
C ARG A 18 17.01 -9.25 6.08
N LYS A 19 16.29 -8.67 5.10
CA LYS A 19 15.08 -7.85 5.33
C LYS A 19 13.90 -8.31 4.49
N CYS A 20 12.70 -8.26 5.05
CA CYS A 20 11.47 -8.55 4.32
C CYS A 20 11.23 -7.54 3.19
N LEU A 21 11.00 -7.99 1.96
CA LEU A 21 10.82 -7.08 0.82
C LEU A 21 9.51 -6.27 0.89
N HIS A 22 8.51 -6.73 1.65
CA HIS A 22 7.22 -6.04 1.75
C HIS A 22 7.15 -5.06 2.92
N CYS A 23 7.63 -5.45 4.10
CA CYS A 23 7.53 -4.65 5.31
C CYS A 23 8.88 -4.21 5.90
N ALA A 24 9.99 -4.50 5.23
CA ALA A 24 11.35 -4.17 5.70
C ALA A 24 11.68 -4.69 7.11
N ALA A 25 10.93 -5.65 7.64
CA ALA A 25 11.25 -6.27 8.92
C ALA A 25 12.55 -7.08 8.78
N GLU A 26 13.50 -6.80 9.66
CA GLU A 26 14.80 -7.50 9.74
C GLU A 26 14.73 -8.72 10.66
N LYS A 27 13.80 -8.69 11.63
CA LYS A 27 13.61 -9.77 12.60
C LYS A 27 12.31 -10.50 12.30
N THR A 28 12.40 -11.81 12.16
CA THR A 28 11.24 -12.69 11.98
C THR A 28 11.57 -14.10 12.44
N PRO A 29 10.61 -14.83 13.05
CA PRO A 29 10.88 -16.20 13.49
C PRO A 29 11.01 -17.21 12.36
N GLN A 30 10.51 -16.87 11.16
CA GLN A 30 10.61 -17.74 9.99
C GLN A 30 10.63 -16.89 8.72
N TRP A 31 11.64 -17.10 7.90
CA TRP A 31 11.69 -16.56 6.54
C TRP A 31 10.89 -17.47 5.60
N ARG A 32 10.07 -16.85 4.75
CA ARG A 32 9.20 -17.53 3.77
C ARG A 32 9.53 -17.09 2.35
N THR A 33 9.18 -17.94 1.40
CA THR A 33 9.25 -17.63 -0.04
C THR A 33 8.25 -16.53 -0.40
N GLY A 34 8.69 -15.60 -1.23
CA GLY A 34 7.89 -14.51 -1.78
C GLY A 34 8.01 -14.45 -3.30
N PRO A 35 7.53 -13.37 -3.92
CA PRO A 35 7.51 -13.22 -5.38
C PRO A 35 8.93 -13.21 -5.98
N MET A 36 9.91 -12.71 -5.22
CA MET A 36 11.32 -12.64 -5.67
C MET A 36 12.14 -13.86 -5.27
N GLY A 37 11.50 -14.97 -4.88
CA GLY A 37 12.17 -16.22 -4.53
C GLY A 37 12.20 -16.54 -3.03
N PRO A 38 13.00 -17.56 -2.64
CA PRO A 38 13.01 -18.10 -1.28
C PRO A 38 13.52 -17.08 -0.26
N LYS A 39 13.00 -17.17 0.98
CA LYS A 39 13.42 -16.35 2.12
C LYS A 39 13.34 -14.82 1.92
N THR A 40 12.46 -14.33 1.05
CA THR A 40 12.30 -12.89 0.75
C THR A 40 11.23 -12.19 1.60
N LEU A 41 10.36 -12.95 2.28
CA LEU A 41 9.30 -12.41 3.13
C LEU A 41 9.44 -12.89 4.58
N CYS A 42 9.06 -12.03 5.52
CA CYS A 42 8.89 -12.42 6.91
C CYS A 42 7.70 -13.37 7.07
N ASN A 43 7.58 -14.02 8.22
CA ASN A 43 6.50 -14.99 8.47
C ASN A 43 5.10 -14.40 8.21
N ALA A 44 4.82 -13.21 8.75
CA ALA A 44 3.51 -12.56 8.63
C ALA A 44 3.16 -12.16 7.18
N CYS A 45 4.12 -11.60 6.44
CA CYS A 45 3.90 -11.24 5.04
C CYS A 45 3.81 -12.49 4.15
N GLY A 46 4.64 -13.50 4.40
CA GLY A 46 4.67 -14.74 3.62
C GLY A 46 3.39 -15.56 3.72
N VAL A 47 2.76 -15.66 4.90
CA VAL A 47 1.45 -16.36 5.02
C VAL A 47 0.36 -15.65 4.23
N ARG A 48 0.36 -14.31 4.19
CA ARG A 48 -0.60 -13.51 3.41
C ARG A 48 -0.33 -13.57 1.92
N TYR A 49 0.95 -13.64 1.53
CA TYR A 49 1.34 -13.81 0.14
C TYR A 49 0.84 -15.13 -0.41
N LYS A 50 1.07 -16.24 0.31
CA LYS A 50 0.60 -17.58 -0.10
C LYS A 50 -0.92 -17.63 -0.28
N SER A 51 -1.68 -16.87 0.51
CA SER A 51 -3.14 -16.81 0.38
C SER A 51 -3.64 -15.78 -0.65
N GLY A 52 -2.77 -15.09 -1.37
CA GLY A 52 -3.16 -14.02 -2.31
C GLY A 52 -3.77 -12.78 -1.65
N ARG A 53 -3.56 -12.59 -0.34
CA ARG A 53 -4.16 -11.50 0.46
C ARG A 53 -3.12 -10.48 0.93
N LEU A 54 -1.90 -10.54 0.39
CA LEU A 54 -0.88 -9.55 0.69
C LEU A 54 -1.17 -8.29 -0.14
N VAL A 55 -1.63 -7.25 0.53
CA VAL A 55 -1.91 -5.95 -0.10
C VAL A 55 -0.92 -4.89 0.42
N PRO A 56 -0.70 -3.79 -0.32
CA PRO A 56 0.16 -2.70 0.12
C PRO A 56 -0.28 -2.06 1.44
N GLU A 57 -1.59 -2.03 1.70
CA GLU A 57 -2.17 -1.45 2.92
C GLU A 57 -1.96 -2.32 4.17
N TYR A 58 -1.62 -3.60 4.01
CA TYR A 58 -1.26 -4.45 5.14
C TYR A 58 0.18 -4.14 5.55
N ARG A 59 0.43 -3.94 6.84
CA ARG A 59 1.80 -3.93 7.38
C ARG A 59 1.79 -4.35 8.84
N PRO A 60 2.66 -5.27 9.28
CA PRO A 60 2.79 -5.60 10.70
C PRO A 60 3.18 -4.35 11.51
N ALA A 61 2.67 -4.22 12.74
CA ALA A 61 2.97 -3.07 13.60
C ALA A 61 4.47 -2.97 13.97
N ALA A 62 5.18 -4.10 14.02
CA ALA A 62 6.61 -4.16 14.30
C ALA A 62 7.50 -3.82 13.07
N SER A 63 6.89 -3.47 11.93
CA SER A 63 7.63 -3.07 10.74
C SER A 63 8.22 -1.66 10.92
N PRO A 64 9.49 -1.42 10.55
CA PRO A 64 10.10 -0.09 10.63
C PRO A 64 9.46 0.93 9.69
N THR A 65 8.70 0.46 8.70
CA THR A 65 8.04 1.30 7.69
C THR A 65 6.53 1.42 7.94
N PHE A 66 6.05 1.05 9.14
CA PHE A 66 4.65 1.15 9.51
C PHE A 66 4.21 2.62 9.61
N VAL A 67 3.07 2.94 9.00
CA VAL A 67 2.48 4.28 9.04
C VAL A 67 0.99 4.10 9.30
N SER A 68 0.50 4.54 10.46
CA SER A 68 -0.87 4.26 10.93
C SER A 68 -1.98 4.77 9.99
N THR A 69 -1.72 5.85 9.25
CA THR A 69 -2.67 6.43 8.29
C THR A 69 -2.78 5.63 6.99
N LYS A 70 -1.74 4.86 6.63
CA LYS A 70 -1.67 4.10 5.36
C LYS A 70 -1.74 2.60 5.57
N HIS A 71 -1.37 2.14 6.76
CA HIS A 71 -1.13 0.73 7.04
C HIS A 71 -1.86 0.23 8.27
N SER A 72 -2.27 -1.03 8.22
CA SER A 72 -2.82 -1.72 9.38
C SER A 72 -2.37 -3.18 9.43
N ASN A 73 -2.27 -3.71 10.65
CA ASN A 73 -2.04 -5.14 10.89
C ASN A 73 -3.35 -5.95 10.93
N SER A 74 -4.51 -5.26 11.01
CA SER A 74 -5.82 -5.91 11.09
C SER A 74 -6.45 -6.04 9.71
N HIS A 75 -6.90 -7.26 9.37
CA HIS A 75 -7.52 -7.54 8.07
C HIS A 75 -8.76 -6.68 7.82
N ARG A 76 -9.66 -6.56 8.81
CA ARG A 76 -10.87 -5.72 8.69
C ARG A 76 -10.50 -4.27 8.41
N LYS A 77 -9.49 -3.74 9.10
CA LYS A 77 -9.07 -2.34 8.92
C LYS A 77 -8.37 -2.12 7.57
N VAL A 78 -7.61 -3.08 7.08
CA VAL A 78 -7.00 -3.03 5.74
C VAL A 78 -8.06 -2.95 4.63
N LEU A 79 -9.13 -3.75 4.74
CA LEU A 79 -10.24 -3.68 3.78
C LEU A 79 -10.96 -2.34 3.85
N GLU A 80 -11.18 -1.82 5.06
CA GLU A 80 -11.78 -0.50 5.25
C GLU A 80 -10.93 0.62 4.65
N LEU A 81 -9.60 0.60 4.85
CA LEU A 81 -8.68 1.57 4.26
C LEU A 81 -8.76 1.57 2.72
N ARG A 82 -8.88 0.39 2.11
CA ARG A 82 -9.05 0.27 0.66
C ARG A 82 -10.39 0.86 0.20
N ARG A 83 -11.49 0.53 0.88
CA ARG A 83 -12.81 1.10 0.61
C ARG A 83 -12.81 2.63 0.68
N GLN A 84 -12.20 3.20 1.73
CA GLN A 84 -12.10 4.66 1.89
C GLN A 84 -11.28 5.31 0.77
N LYS A 85 -10.17 4.69 0.37
CA LYS A 85 -9.32 5.16 -0.74
C LYS A 85 -10.06 5.13 -2.08
N ASP A 86 -10.89 4.12 -2.32
CA ASP A 86 -11.69 4.01 -3.55
C ASP A 86 -12.78 5.10 -3.59
N LEU A 87 -13.45 5.37 -2.47
CA LEU A 87 -14.40 6.49 -2.35
C LEU A 87 -13.72 7.84 -2.57
N GLN A 88 -12.55 8.07 -1.97
CA GLN A 88 -11.79 9.30 -2.15
C GLN A 88 -11.36 9.49 -3.62
N ARG A 89 -10.95 8.41 -4.30
CA ARG A 89 -10.63 8.44 -5.73
C ARG A 89 -11.85 8.77 -6.58
N ALA A 90 -13.01 8.17 -6.29
CA ALA A 90 -14.25 8.48 -6.98
C ALA A 90 -14.64 9.96 -6.81
N GLN A 91 -14.57 10.49 -5.59
CA GLN A 91 -14.83 11.92 -5.33
C GLN A 91 -13.83 12.83 -6.06
N HIS A 92 -12.55 12.49 -6.06
CA HIS A 92 -11.54 13.26 -6.78
C HIS A 92 -11.77 13.22 -8.30
N GLN A 93 -12.17 12.08 -8.86
CA GLN A 93 -12.55 11.96 -10.27
C GLN A 93 -13.79 12.80 -10.60
N GLN A 94 -14.80 12.81 -9.73
CA GLN A 94 -16.00 13.63 -9.88
C GLN A 94 -15.68 15.13 -9.86
N PHE A 95 -14.79 15.56 -8.96
CA PHE A 95 -14.33 16.94 -8.94
C PHE A 95 -13.52 17.27 -10.21
N ARG A 96 -12.58 16.41 -10.61
CA ARG A 96 -11.82 16.60 -11.87
C ARG A 96 -12.73 16.65 -13.10
N SER A 97 -13.76 15.81 -13.16
CA SER A 97 -14.73 15.83 -14.26
C SER A 97 -15.59 17.09 -14.26
N GLN A 98 -15.97 17.61 -13.09
CA GLN A 98 -16.69 18.87 -12.97
C GLN A 98 -15.80 20.07 -13.34
N THR A 99 -14.54 20.10 -12.92
CA THR A 99 -13.57 21.13 -13.33
C THR A 99 -13.24 21.05 -14.82
N SER A 100 -13.25 19.87 -15.44
CA SER A 100 -13.09 19.75 -16.90
C SER A 100 -14.35 20.12 -17.68
N ILE A 101 -15.54 20.11 -17.05
CA ILE A 101 -16.82 20.52 -17.67
C ILE A 101 -17.04 22.04 -17.55
N PHE A 102 -16.66 22.62 -16.41
CA PHE A 102 -16.58 24.07 -16.20
C PHE A 102 -15.14 24.50 -16.43
N GLY A 103 -14.71 24.56 -17.69
CA GLY A 103 -13.47 25.23 -18.03
C GLY A 103 -13.47 26.61 -17.38
N ILE A 104 -12.58 26.84 -16.41
CA ILE A 104 -12.39 28.16 -15.81
C ILE A 104 -11.76 29.02 -16.90
N SER A 105 -12.60 29.59 -17.75
CA SER A 105 -12.32 30.79 -18.51
C SER A 105 -12.20 31.92 -17.49
N ASN A 106 -10.99 32.18 -17.03
CA ASN A 106 -10.62 33.51 -16.57
C ASN A 106 -9.13 33.77 -16.86
N GLY A 107 -8.89 34.14 -18.12
CA GLY A 107 -7.95 35.20 -18.51
C GLY A 107 -6.45 34.90 -18.54
N GLY A 108 -5.92 34.58 -19.73
CA GLY A 108 -4.65 35.16 -20.22
C GLY A 108 -3.61 34.18 -20.79
N GLY A 109 -3.44 34.18 -22.11
CA GLY A 109 -2.23 33.68 -22.79
C GLY A 109 -2.51 32.61 -23.84
N GLY A 110 -2.67 33.02 -25.10
CA GLY A 110 -3.04 32.16 -26.21
C GLY A 110 -1.92 31.24 -26.72
N THR A 111 -2.33 30.16 -27.36
CA THR A 111 -1.84 29.71 -28.66
C THR A 111 -2.96 28.92 -29.33
N ASP A 112 -3.22 29.33 -30.55
CA ASP A 112 -4.02 28.77 -31.63
C ASP A 112 -3.62 27.34 -32.04
N ASP A 113 -4.39 26.77 -32.98
CA ASP A 113 -4.15 25.58 -33.81
C ASP A 113 -4.79 24.25 -33.31
N PHE A 114 -5.70 23.54 -33.99
CA PHE A 114 -6.33 23.64 -35.31
C PHE A 114 -7.59 22.74 -35.33
N LEU A 115 -8.56 23.11 -36.17
CA LEU A 115 -9.90 22.53 -36.37
C LEU A 115 -9.90 21.04 -36.77
N ILE A 116 -10.79 20.24 -36.16
CA ILE A 116 -11.33 19.03 -36.78
C ILE A 116 -12.63 19.43 -37.50
N HIS A 117 -12.59 19.54 -38.83
CA HIS A 117 -13.76 19.38 -39.69
C HIS A 117 -13.54 18.14 -40.53
N HIS A 118 -14.34 17.11 -40.25
CA HIS A 118 -14.43 15.88 -41.02
C HIS A 118 -15.40 16.14 -42.18
N HIS A 119 -14.94 15.88 -43.42
CA HIS A 119 -15.82 15.69 -44.58
C HIS A 119 -16.33 14.24 -44.61
#